data_AF-A0A549YHV2-F1
#
_entry.id   AF-A0A549YHV2-F1
#
_cell.length_a   1.000
_cell.length_b   1.000
_cell.length_c   1.000
_cell.angle_alpha   90.00
_cell.angle_beta   90.00
_cell.angle_gamma   90.00
#
_symmetry.space_group_name_H-M   'P 1'
#
loop_
_entity.id
_entity.type
_entity.pdbx_description
1 polymer ?
#
loop_
_entity_poly.entity_id
_entity_poly.type
_entity_poly.pdbx_seq_one_letter_code
_entity_poly.pdbx_strand_id
1 'polypeptide(L)'
;MKDFQEKYDVFQSALEIPEPWYVFHHELAKEEDTLHIYIEYRSGAEFSCSNCGKSGCKVHDIQDQDRVWRHLDFWQFRTLLHARMPRVKCKACGKIRTVTIDWARPGAGFSLRFEHHVLSLMTEMPVASVAREVGEHDTRLWRVFNHYVDKVMENMDVSNVTRIAMDETSRAKGHKYVTFFIDADTKRLLFATTGKGAEVLQDFCQFLDSKGASKSQIEEVCCDMSPSFISGIEENFPKAAITFDKFHVMKLVNEALDQVRRQEQATQPDLKNSRYLWLKNEENLTKKQASKFTKLKV
;
A
#
# COMPACT_ATOMS: atom_id res chain seq x y z
N MET A 1 -36.77 31.31 -16.79
CA MET A 1 -35.36 30.94 -17.07
C MET A 1 -34.44 31.03 -15.85
N LYS A 2 -34.76 31.78 -14.78
CA LYS A 2 -34.01 31.74 -13.51
C LYS A 2 -34.33 30.48 -12.66
N ASP A 3 -35.56 29.96 -12.71
CA ASP A 3 -36.00 28.81 -11.89
C ASP A 3 -35.45 27.42 -12.30
N PHE A 4 -34.74 27.29 -13.43
CA PHE A 4 -34.13 26.01 -13.81
C PHE A 4 -32.70 25.84 -13.27
N GLN A 5 -32.02 26.94 -12.91
CA GLN A 5 -30.67 26.87 -12.30
C GLN A 5 -30.72 26.44 -10.84
N GLU A 6 -31.82 26.67 -10.12
CA GLU A 6 -31.95 26.29 -8.71
C GLU A 6 -32.27 24.80 -8.50
N LYS A 7 -32.74 24.08 -9.53
CA LYS A 7 -33.36 22.76 -9.30
C LYS A 7 -32.44 21.56 -9.45
N TYR A 8 -31.34 21.65 -10.20
CA TYR A 8 -30.36 20.58 -10.34
C TYR A 8 -28.98 21.14 -10.72
N ASP A 9 -28.22 21.64 -9.74
CA ASP A 9 -26.76 21.75 -9.95
C ASP A 9 -26.20 20.32 -9.93
N VAL A 10 -25.93 19.80 -11.14
CA VAL A 10 -25.37 18.48 -11.35
C VAL A 10 -24.04 18.32 -10.62
N PHE A 11 -23.24 19.39 -10.52
CA PHE A 11 -21.94 19.35 -9.85
C PHE A 11 -22.10 19.34 -8.34
N GLN A 12 -23.00 20.15 -7.77
CA GLN A 12 -23.34 20.08 -6.34
C GLN A 12 -23.73 18.65 -5.94
N SER A 13 -24.63 18.05 -6.72
CA SER A 13 -25.17 16.72 -6.43
C SER A 13 -24.13 15.62 -6.66
N ALA A 14 -23.39 15.66 -7.77
CA ALA A 14 -22.38 14.65 -8.10
C ALA A 14 -21.17 14.69 -7.16
N LEU A 15 -20.74 15.88 -6.73
CA LEU A 15 -19.64 16.05 -5.78
C LEU A 15 -20.03 15.76 -4.34
N GLU A 16 -21.34 15.61 -4.05
CA GLU A 16 -21.89 15.45 -2.69
C GLU A 16 -21.40 16.55 -1.73
N ILE A 17 -21.38 17.81 -2.20
CA ILE A 17 -20.92 18.93 -1.37
C ILE A 17 -21.93 19.15 -0.22
N PRO A 18 -21.49 19.06 1.05
CA PRO A 18 -22.39 19.16 2.19
C PRO A 18 -22.68 20.61 2.56
N GLU A 19 -23.89 20.90 3.04
CA GLU A 19 -24.19 22.17 3.70
C GLU A 19 -23.21 22.43 4.87
N PRO A 20 -22.75 23.67 5.10
CA PRO A 20 -23.20 24.92 4.47
C PRO A 20 -22.48 25.27 3.16
N TRP A 21 -21.74 24.33 2.57
CA TRP A 21 -21.03 24.54 1.31
C TRP A 21 -21.93 24.32 0.11
N TYR A 22 -21.70 25.08 -0.95
CA TYR A 22 -22.40 24.95 -2.22
C TYR A 22 -21.52 25.37 -3.39
N VAL A 23 -21.76 24.76 -4.54
CA VAL A 23 -21.21 25.17 -5.83
C VAL A 23 -21.92 26.43 -6.26
N PHE A 24 -21.18 27.53 -6.42
CA PHE A 24 -21.75 28.82 -6.83
C PHE A 24 -21.43 29.16 -8.28
N HIS A 25 -20.37 28.56 -8.84
CA HIS A 25 -19.94 28.81 -10.20
C HIS A 25 -19.17 27.61 -10.76
N HIS A 26 -19.25 27.40 -12.06
CA HIS A 26 -18.40 26.48 -12.79
C HIS A 26 -18.04 27.09 -14.15
N GLU A 27 -16.83 26.79 -14.61
CA GLU A 27 -16.27 27.30 -15.86
C GLU A 27 -15.57 26.17 -16.60
N LEU A 28 -15.91 25.97 -17.87
CA LEU A 28 -15.23 25.02 -18.74
C LEU A 28 -14.23 25.76 -19.63
N ALA A 29 -12.97 25.78 -19.23
CA ALA A 29 -11.86 26.33 -19.99
C ALA A 29 -11.45 25.33 -21.10
N LYS A 30 -12.15 25.39 -22.24
CA LYS A 30 -11.98 24.45 -23.36
C LYS A 30 -10.57 24.46 -23.96
N GLU A 31 -9.90 25.61 -23.98
CA GLU A 31 -8.53 25.70 -24.52
C GLU A 31 -7.50 24.99 -23.65
N GLU A 32 -7.80 24.84 -22.36
CA GLU A 32 -6.95 24.17 -21.36
C GLU A 32 -7.45 22.75 -21.03
N ASP A 33 -8.51 22.28 -21.72
CA ASP A 33 -9.25 21.06 -21.39
C ASP A 33 -9.52 20.92 -19.88
N THR A 34 -9.88 22.02 -19.22
CA THR A 34 -10.01 22.08 -17.76
C THR A 34 -11.40 22.58 -17.33
N LEU A 35 -12.04 21.85 -16.41
CA LEU A 35 -13.28 22.23 -15.75
C LEU A 35 -12.97 22.78 -14.35
N HIS A 36 -13.28 24.05 -14.14
CA HIS A 36 -13.18 24.72 -12.84
C HIS A 36 -14.53 24.69 -12.15
N ILE A 37 -14.57 24.25 -10.90
CA ILE A 37 -15.77 24.25 -10.05
C ILE A 37 -15.46 25.06 -8.80
N TYR A 38 -16.23 26.11 -8.57
CA TYR A 38 -16.03 27.03 -7.46
C TYR A 38 -17.07 26.80 -6.37
N ILE A 39 -16.57 26.55 -5.17
CA ILE A 39 -17.33 26.18 -3.98
C ILE A 39 -17.20 27.31 -2.96
N GLU A 40 -18.33 27.73 -2.41
CA GLU A 40 -18.44 28.73 -1.36
C GLU A 40 -19.30 28.21 -0.21
N TYR A 41 -19.28 28.90 0.92
CA TYR A 41 -20.15 28.59 2.06
C TYR A 41 -21.19 29.69 2.26
N ARG A 42 -22.37 29.32 2.77
CA ARG A 42 -23.45 30.29 3.00
C ARG A 42 -23.07 31.34 4.03
N SER A 43 -23.51 32.58 3.81
CA SER A 43 -23.31 33.67 4.79
C SER A 43 -23.93 33.31 6.14
N GLY A 44 -23.22 33.61 7.22
CA GLY A 44 -23.64 33.24 8.58
C GLY A 44 -23.38 31.77 8.95
N ALA A 45 -22.72 30.99 8.08
CA ALA A 45 -22.33 29.63 8.39
C ALA A 45 -21.50 29.53 9.69
N GLU A 46 -21.75 28.45 10.41
CA GLU A 46 -20.99 28.07 11.59
C GLU A 46 -20.29 26.74 11.34
N PHE A 47 -19.07 26.61 11.84
CA PHE A 47 -18.25 25.43 11.62
C PHE A 47 -17.75 24.84 12.94
N SER A 48 -17.29 23.59 12.87
CA SER A 48 -16.65 22.92 13.99
C SER A 48 -15.16 23.30 14.09
N CYS A 49 -14.69 23.51 15.32
CA CYS A 49 -13.28 23.78 15.58
C CYS A 49 -12.42 22.53 15.30
N SER A 50 -11.46 22.63 14.38
CA SER A 50 -10.55 21.53 14.01
C SER A 50 -9.57 21.09 15.11
N ASN A 51 -9.48 21.80 16.24
CA ASN A 51 -8.62 21.43 17.38
C ASN A 51 -9.39 20.70 18.50
N CYS A 52 -10.61 21.11 18.82
CA CYS A 52 -11.36 20.61 19.98
C CYS A 52 -12.75 20.06 19.66
N GLY A 53 -13.16 20.09 18.39
CA GLY A 53 -14.46 19.59 17.93
C GLY A 53 -15.65 20.48 18.28
N LYS A 54 -15.48 21.60 18.98
CA LYS A 54 -16.59 22.49 19.35
C LYS A 54 -17.31 23.04 18.10
N SER A 55 -18.58 22.69 17.96
CA SER A 55 -19.48 23.19 16.91
C SER A 55 -19.97 24.62 17.20
N GLY A 56 -20.55 25.27 16.18
CA GLY A 56 -21.14 26.60 16.30
C GLY A 56 -20.10 27.74 16.30
N CYS A 57 -18.90 27.50 15.75
CA CYS A 57 -17.88 28.54 15.68
C CYS A 57 -18.13 29.41 14.44
N LYS A 58 -18.36 30.70 14.66
CA LYS A 58 -18.50 31.69 13.58
C LYS A 58 -17.17 31.93 12.86
N VAL A 59 -17.27 32.21 11.56
CA VAL A 59 -16.12 32.63 10.74
C VAL A 59 -15.52 33.91 11.31
N HIS A 60 -14.21 33.89 11.52
CA HIS A 60 -13.43 35.04 11.97
C HIS A 60 -12.90 35.83 10.78
N ASP A 61 -12.26 35.12 9.86
CA ASP A 61 -11.72 35.65 8.61
C ASP A 61 -11.59 34.51 7.58
N ILE A 62 -11.17 34.88 6.38
CA ILE A 62 -11.00 33.98 5.23
C ILE A 62 -9.53 34.05 4.83
N GLN A 63 -8.94 32.92 4.41
CA GLN A 63 -7.59 32.96 3.82
C GLN A 63 -7.59 33.78 2.53
N ASP A 64 -6.53 34.57 2.32
CA ASP A 64 -6.43 35.51 1.19
C ASP A 64 -6.40 34.82 -0.18
N GLN A 65 -6.06 33.52 -0.23
CA GLN A 65 -6.00 32.75 -1.46
C GLN A 65 -6.96 31.56 -1.40
N ASP A 66 -7.68 31.38 -2.51
CA ASP A 66 -8.48 30.19 -2.76
C ASP A 66 -7.57 28.96 -2.78
N ARG A 67 -8.06 27.88 -2.17
CA ARG A 67 -7.40 26.59 -2.30
C ARG A 67 -7.94 25.87 -3.52
N VAL A 68 -7.02 25.19 -4.19
CA VAL A 68 -7.32 24.43 -5.41
C VAL A 68 -7.00 22.96 -5.17
N TRP A 69 -7.96 22.10 -5.49
CA TRP A 69 -7.78 20.65 -5.48
C TRP A 69 -8.02 20.07 -6.85
N ARG A 70 -7.11 19.21 -7.28
CA ARG A 70 -7.35 18.34 -8.43
C ARG A 70 -8.35 17.23 -8.04
N HIS A 71 -9.46 17.15 -8.76
CA HIS A 71 -10.51 16.13 -8.61
C HIS A 71 -10.42 15.07 -9.71
N LEU A 72 -11.33 14.09 -9.74
CA LEU A 72 -11.49 13.18 -10.86
C LEU A 72 -11.85 13.93 -12.14
N ASP A 73 -11.47 13.40 -13.29
CA ASP A 73 -11.85 13.99 -14.57
C ASP A 73 -13.35 13.88 -14.80
N PHE A 74 -13.90 14.97 -15.32
CA PHE A 74 -15.27 15.00 -15.82
C PHE A 74 -15.19 14.86 -17.34
N TRP A 75 -15.45 13.65 -17.83
CA TRP A 75 -15.17 13.25 -19.21
C TRP A 75 -13.69 13.42 -19.57
N GLN A 76 -13.36 14.16 -20.62
CA GLN A 76 -11.99 14.48 -21.01
C GLN A 76 -11.39 15.66 -20.23
N PHE A 77 -12.17 16.34 -19.39
CA PHE A 77 -11.76 17.60 -18.80
C PHE A 77 -11.15 17.41 -17.41
N ARG A 78 -9.92 17.94 -17.27
CA ARG A 78 -9.22 18.06 -16.01
C ARG A 78 -10.04 18.88 -15.05
N THR A 79 -10.48 18.30 -13.93
CA THR A 79 -11.37 19.01 -13.00
C THR A 79 -10.62 19.57 -11.78
N LEU A 80 -10.80 20.86 -11.52
CA LEU A 80 -10.23 21.60 -10.39
C LEU A 80 -11.35 22.17 -9.51
N LEU A 81 -11.30 21.84 -8.22
CA LEU A 81 -12.19 22.42 -7.22
C LEU A 81 -11.50 23.62 -6.57
N HIS A 82 -12.19 24.75 -6.52
CA HIS A 82 -11.73 25.99 -5.91
C HIS A 82 -12.60 26.28 -4.70
N ALA A 83 -12.00 26.56 -3.55
CA ALA A 83 -12.77 27.04 -2.41
C ALA A 83 -11.98 28.01 -1.54
N ARG A 84 -12.69 29.02 -1.05
CA ARG A 84 -12.20 29.94 -0.02
C ARG A 84 -12.26 29.27 1.34
N MET A 85 -11.14 29.26 2.04
CA MET A 85 -11.04 28.57 3.33
C MET A 85 -11.30 29.51 4.51
N PRO A 86 -12.45 29.39 5.21
CA PRO A 86 -12.71 30.16 6.40
C PRO A 86 -11.84 29.67 7.57
N ARG A 87 -11.45 30.60 8.44
CA ARG A 87 -10.91 30.29 9.76
C ARG A 87 -11.91 30.68 10.82
N VAL A 88 -12.03 29.85 11.85
CA VAL A 88 -12.90 30.09 12.99
C VAL A 88 -12.09 30.39 14.23
N LYS A 89 -12.55 31.38 15.01
CA LYS A 89 -12.02 31.66 16.35
C LYS A 89 -12.84 30.89 17.37
N CYS A 90 -12.29 29.79 17.86
CA CYS A 90 -13.00 28.94 18.80
C CYS A 90 -13.01 29.55 20.21
N LYS A 91 -14.19 29.83 20.75
CA LYS A 91 -14.35 30.35 22.12
C LYS A 91 -13.94 29.36 23.21
N ALA A 92 -14.04 28.05 22.95
CA ALA A 92 -13.70 27.01 23.93
C ALA A 92 -12.19 26.82 24.13
N CYS A 93 -11.40 26.77 23.05
CA CYS A 93 -9.95 26.55 23.15
C CYS A 93 -9.11 27.82 22.87
N GLY A 94 -9.75 28.95 22.55
CA GLY A 94 -9.09 30.23 22.26
C GLY A 94 -8.29 30.31 20.96
N LYS A 95 -8.17 29.20 20.21
CA LYS A 95 -7.35 29.13 18.99
C LYS A 95 -8.15 29.55 17.75
N ILE A 96 -7.44 30.19 16.81
CA ILE A 96 -7.92 30.45 15.44
C ILE A 96 -7.41 29.33 14.55
N ARG A 97 -8.31 28.65 13.83
CA ARG A 97 -7.95 27.53 12.96
C ARG A 97 -8.78 27.54 11.69
N THR A 98 -8.17 27.07 10.61
CA THR A 98 -8.87 26.77 9.36
C THR A 98 -9.85 25.61 9.58
N VAL A 99 -11.03 25.75 8.99
CA VAL A 99 -12.08 24.73 8.98
C VAL A 99 -11.60 23.48 8.23
N THR A 100 -11.98 22.31 8.73
CA THR A 100 -11.84 21.04 8.02
C THR A 100 -12.99 20.87 7.04
N ILE A 101 -12.68 20.40 5.84
CA ILE A 101 -13.63 20.15 4.76
C ILE A 101 -13.70 18.65 4.49
N ASP A 102 -14.83 18.21 3.93
CA ASP A 102 -15.13 16.79 3.80
C ASP A 102 -14.55 16.16 2.53
N TRP A 103 -14.20 16.98 1.52
CA TRP A 103 -13.69 16.47 0.24
C TRP A 103 -12.16 16.49 0.10
N ALA A 104 -11.40 16.97 1.07
CA ALA A 104 -9.93 16.97 1.01
C ALA A 104 -9.25 16.96 2.38
N ARG A 105 -8.08 16.32 2.48
CA ARG A 105 -7.27 16.34 3.70
C ARG A 105 -6.62 17.72 3.91
N PRO A 106 -6.32 18.11 5.17
CA PRO A 106 -5.57 19.33 5.44
C PRO A 106 -4.24 19.38 4.68
N GLY A 107 -4.04 20.44 3.88
CA GLY A 107 -2.80 20.65 3.12
C GLY A 107 -2.66 19.80 1.85
N ALA A 108 -3.62 18.92 1.55
CA ALA A 108 -3.63 18.19 0.29
C ALA A 108 -4.03 19.11 -0.88
N GLY A 109 -3.41 18.89 -2.04
CA GLY A 109 -3.80 19.51 -3.32
C GLY A 109 -4.67 18.59 -4.20
N PHE A 110 -5.17 17.50 -3.62
CA PHE A 110 -6.07 16.54 -4.24
C PHE A 110 -7.32 16.38 -3.38
N SER A 111 -8.45 16.13 -4.04
CA SER A 111 -9.65 15.67 -3.33
C SER A 111 -9.49 14.23 -2.84
N LEU A 112 -10.24 13.84 -1.81
CA LEU A 112 -10.25 12.47 -1.27
C LEU A 112 -10.61 11.44 -2.34
N ARG A 113 -11.60 11.73 -3.21
CA ARG A 113 -11.99 10.83 -4.29
C ARG A 113 -10.89 10.64 -5.33
N PHE A 114 -10.15 11.71 -5.64
CA PHE A 114 -8.99 11.61 -6.52
C PHE A 114 -7.87 10.79 -5.87
N GLU A 115 -7.56 11.05 -4.60
CA GLU A 115 -6.56 10.25 -3.86
C GLU A 115 -6.94 8.76 -3.84
N HIS A 116 -8.21 8.43 -3.58
CA HIS A 116 -8.69 7.05 -3.62
C HIS A 116 -8.52 6.41 -4.99
N HIS A 117 -8.87 7.12 -6.06
CA HIS A 117 -8.70 6.61 -7.42
C HIS A 117 -7.24 6.35 -7.76
N VAL A 118 -6.34 7.30 -7.53
CA VAL A 118 -4.91 7.09 -7.84
C VAL A 118 -4.31 5.97 -7.00
N LEU A 119 -4.71 5.81 -5.73
CA LEU A 119 -4.27 4.69 -4.89
C LEU A 119 -4.74 3.34 -5.46
N SER A 120 -5.99 3.25 -5.93
CA SER A 120 -6.50 2.03 -6.57
C SER A 120 -5.75 1.67 -7.85
N LEU A 121 -5.25 2.66 -8.59
CA LEU A 121 -4.42 2.42 -9.76
C LEU A 121 -3.00 1.96 -9.35
N MET A 122 -2.45 2.51 -8.28
CA MET A 122 -1.10 2.16 -7.79
C MET A 122 -0.99 0.72 -7.29
N THR A 123 -2.10 0.04 -6.98
CA THR A 123 -2.07 -1.39 -6.64
C THR A 123 -1.81 -2.26 -7.88
N GLU A 124 -2.22 -1.79 -9.05
CA GLU A 124 -2.18 -2.55 -10.30
C GLU A 124 -1.01 -2.15 -11.22
N MET A 125 -0.47 -0.94 -11.06
CA MET A 125 0.58 -0.43 -11.95
C MET A 125 1.59 0.50 -11.25
N PRO A 126 2.80 0.66 -11.81
CA PRO A 126 3.82 1.54 -11.23
C PRO A 126 3.34 2.99 -11.10
N VAL A 127 3.74 3.67 -10.02
CA VAL A 127 3.37 5.08 -9.73
C VAL A 127 3.64 6.02 -10.91
N ALA A 128 4.75 5.82 -11.63
CA ALA A 128 5.07 6.62 -12.82
C ALA A 128 4.08 6.41 -13.98
N SER A 129 3.50 5.20 -14.12
CA SER A 129 2.46 4.93 -15.10
C SER A 129 1.14 5.58 -14.71
N VAL A 130 0.75 5.48 -13.42
CA VAL A 130 -0.43 6.18 -12.89
C VAL A 130 -0.32 7.68 -13.10
N ALA A 131 0.85 8.26 -12.81
CA ALA A 131 1.13 9.67 -12.98
C ALA A 131 0.90 10.14 -14.43
N ARG A 132 1.37 9.37 -15.42
CA ARG A 132 1.12 9.65 -16.84
C ARG A 132 -0.36 9.53 -17.21
N GLU A 133 -1.04 8.50 -16.70
CA GLU A 133 -2.46 8.25 -16.98
C GLU A 133 -3.35 9.40 -16.50
N VAL A 134 -3.11 9.91 -15.28
CA VAL A 134 -3.97 10.96 -14.68
C VAL A 134 -3.47 12.38 -14.93
N GLY A 135 -2.39 12.54 -15.71
CA GLY A 135 -1.78 13.83 -16.02
C GLY A 135 -1.20 14.56 -14.81
N GLU A 136 -0.52 13.84 -13.91
CA GLU A 136 0.08 14.37 -12.69
C GLU A 136 1.57 14.04 -12.56
N HIS A 137 2.26 14.73 -11.65
CA HIS A 137 3.62 14.38 -11.29
C HIS A 137 3.66 13.22 -10.30
N ASP A 138 4.50 12.24 -10.58
CA ASP A 138 4.74 11.06 -9.73
C ASP A 138 5.14 11.43 -8.29
N THR A 139 5.92 12.50 -8.09
CA THR A 139 6.29 13.00 -6.77
C THR A 139 5.10 13.41 -5.92
N ARG A 140 4.03 13.97 -6.52
CA ARG A 140 2.79 14.28 -5.81
C ARG A 140 2.05 13.00 -5.40
N LEU A 141 2.04 12.03 -6.30
CA LEU A 141 1.43 10.72 -6.10
C LEU A 141 2.14 9.92 -4.99
N TRP A 142 3.48 9.95 -4.94
CA TRP A 142 4.26 9.35 -3.84
C TRP A 142 3.94 9.97 -2.48
N ARG A 143 3.69 11.28 -2.41
CA ARG A 143 3.26 11.93 -1.16
C ARG A 143 1.90 11.43 -0.68
N VAL A 144 0.97 11.16 -1.61
CA VAL A 144 -0.33 10.54 -1.29
C VAL A 144 -0.10 9.12 -0.78
N PHE A 145 0.63 8.31 -1.54
CA PHE A 145 0.94 6.92 -1.18
C PHE A 145 1.57 6.82 0.22
N ASN A 146 2.66 7.57 0.47
CA ASN A 146 3.35 7.56 1.75
C ASN A 146 2.43 8.00 2.88
N HIS A 147 1.60 9.05 2.70
CA HIS A 147 0.67 9.47 3.75
C HIS A 147 -0.23 8.33 4.25
N TYR A 148 -0.80 7.54 3.34
CA TYR A 148 -1.70 6.45 3.72
C TYR A 148 -0.93 5.24 4.26
N VAL A 149 0.21 4.90 3.66
CA VAL A 149 1.07 3.82 4.17
C VAL A 149 1.58 4.14 5.56
N ASP A 150 2.13 5.33 5.79
CA ASP A 150 2.63 5.78 7.09
C ASP A 150 1.52 5.69 8.15
N LYS A 151 0.30 6.16 7.82
CA LYS A 151 -0.85 6.07 8.71
C LYS A 151 -1.24 4.62 9.03
N VAL A 152 -1.20 3.72 8.06
CA VAL A 152 -1.48 2.29 8.28
C VAL A 152 -0.38 1.67 9.14
N MET A 153 0.89 1.97 8.86
CA MET A 153 2.03 1.47 9.61
C MET A 153 2.00 1.98 11.05
N GLU A 154 1.68 3.26 11.29
CA GLU A 154 1.52 3.86 12.61
C GLU A 154 0.45 3.14 13.45
N ASN A 155 -0.68 2.81 12.84
CA ASN A 155 -1.82 2.17 13.53
C ASN A 155 -1.82 0.64 13.45
N MET A 156 -0.76 0.02 12.92
CA MET A 156 -0.65 -1.43 12.81
C MET A 156 -0.56 -2.06 14.20
N ASP A 157 -1.57 -2.85 14.54
CA ASP A 157 -1.56 -3.69 15.74
C ASP A 157 -0.80 -4.99 15.47
N VAL A 158 0.22 -5.23 16.30
CA VAL A 158 1.09 -6.41 16.27
C VAL A 158 1.07 -7.18 17.60
N SER A 159 0.11 -6.90 18.49
CA SER A 159 0.01 -7.49 19.83
C SER A 159 -0.29 -9.00 19.86
N ASN A 160 -0.85 -9.53 18.77
CA ASN A 160 -1.23 -10.95 18.64
C ASN A 160 -0.33 -11.71 17.67
N VAL A 161 0.78 -11.12 17.22
CA VAL A 161 1.68 -11.77 16.26
C VAL A 161 2.58 -12.74 17.01
N THR A 162 2.36 -14.03 16.87
CA THR A 162 3.21 -15.07 17.51
C THR A 162 4.06 -15.84 16.50
N ARG A 163 3.64 -15.87 15.23
CA ARG A 163 4.32 -16.62 14.16
C ARG A 163 4.68 -15.68 13.02
N ILE A 164 5.97 -15.61 12.69
CA ILE A 164 6.46 -14.74 11.61
C ILE A 164 7.12 -15.58 10.51
N ALA A 165 6.95 -15.14 9.27
CA ALA A 165 7.67 -15.65 8.11
C ALA A 165 8.60 -14.57 7.58
N MET A 166 9.84 -14.97 7.29
CA MET A 166 10.87 -14.14 6.71
C MET A 166 11.13 -14.58 5.29
N ASP A 167 11.12 -13.63 4.36
CA ASP A 167 11.50 -13.87 2.97
C ASP A 167 12.42 -12.78 2.44
N GLU A 168 13.36 -13.17 1.59
CA GLU A 168 14.36 -12.29 1.00
C GLU A 168 14.16 -12.23 -0.52
N THR A 169 13.98 -11.01 -1.04
CA THR A 169 13.92 -10.80 -2.49
C THR A 169 15.06 -9.91 -2.95
N SER A 170 15.76 -10.37 -3.99
CA SER A 170 16.73 -9.54 -4.70
C SER A 170 16.02 -8.48 -5.54
N ARG A 171 16.24 -7.20 -5.25
CA ARG A 171 15.56 -6.07 -5.91
C ARG A 171 16.15 -5.72 -7.28
N ALA A 172 17.44 -5.96 -7.50
CA ALA A 172 18.14 -5.66 -8.76
C ALA A 172 19.48 -6.44 -8.86
N LYS A 173 20.08 -6.46 -10.06
CA LYS A 173 21.48 -6.90 -10.24
C LYS A 173 22.41 -6.09 -9.32
N GLY A 174 23.30 -6.77 -8.60
CA GLY A 174 24.28 -6.13 -7.71
C GLY A 174 23.98 -6.20 -6.21
N HIS A 175 23.40 -7.29 -5.72
CA HIS A 175 23.29 -7.61 -4.28
C HIS A 175 22.49 -6.57 -3.43
N LYS A 176 21.42 -6.00 -4.00
CA LYS A 176 20.44 -5.21 -3.22
C LYS A 176 19.29 -6.11 -2.81
N TYR A 177 19.20 -6.39 -1.52
CA TYR A 177 18.21 -7.30 -0.96
C TYR A 177 17.19 -6.52 -0.13
N VAL A 178 15.95 -6.99 -0.17
CA VAL A 178 14.86 -6.54 0.71
C VAL A 178 14.37 -7.75 1.46
N THR A 179 14.35 -7.64 2.79
CA THR A 179 13.82 -8.67 3.68
C THR A 179 12.42 -8.25 4.12
N PHE A 180 11.48 -9.18 4.03
CA PHE A 180 10.10 -9.02 4.43
C PHE A 180 9.81 -9.85 5.68
N PHE A 181 9.07 -9.26 6.62
CA PHE A 181 8.53 -9.93 7.79
C PHE A 181 7.02 -9.97 7.66
N ILE A 182 6.46 -11.18 7.65
CA ILE A 182 5.06 -11.44 7.37
C ILE A 182 4.48 -12.17 8.57
N ASP A 183 3.28 -11.80 8.98
CA ASP A 183 2.48 -12.60 9.93
C ASP A 183 2.09 -13.91 9.24
N ALA A 184 2.56 -15.04 9.76
CA ALA A 184 2.35 -16.34 9.14
C ALA A 184 0.88 -16.78 9.17
N ASP A 185 0.11 -16.29 10.15
CA ASP A 185 -1.29 -16.67 10.36
C ASP A 185 -2.22 -15.79 9.52
N THR A 186 -2.02 -14.48 9.51
CA THR A 186 -2.88 -13.55 8.76
C THR A 186 -2.37 -13.26 7.35
N LYS A 187 -1.15 -13.70 7.00
CA LYS A 187 -0.46 -13.41 5.72
C LYS A 187 -0.27 -11.92 5.47
N ARG A 188 -0.20 -11.12 6.53
CA ARG A 188 -0.07 -9.66 6.45
C ARG A 188 1.40 -9.28 6.52
N LEU A 189 1.84 -8.42 5.61
CA LEU A 189 3.17 -7.81 5.71
C LEU A 189 3.23 -6.92 6.96
N LEU A 190 4.18 -7.21 7.85
CA LEU A 190 4.39 -6.46 9.09
C LEU A 190 5.48 -5.41 8.93
N PHE A 191 6.58 -5.79 8.28
CA PHE A 191 7.75 -4.93 8.16
C PHE A 191 8.57 -5.31 6.92
N ALA A 192 9.24 -4.32 6.33
CA ALA A 192 10.14 -4.52 5.21
C ALA A 192 11.36 -3.63 5.39
N THR A 193 12.56 -4.18 5.27
CA THR A 193 13.82 -3.43 5.38
C THR A 193 14.82 -3.87 4.30
N THR A 194 15.76 -3.00 3.99
CA THR A 194 16.85 -3.29 3.04
C THR A 194 17.98 -4.01 3.74
N GLY A 195 18.46 -5.10 3.15
CA GLY A 195 19.52 -5.94 3.73
C GLY A 195 19.14 -7.41 3.75
N LYS A 196 20.03 -8.21 4.30
CA LYS A 196 19.88 -9.68 4.42
C LYS A 196 20.65 -10.29 5.61
N GLY A 197 21.38 -9.49 6.37
CA GLY A 197 22.16 -9.95 7.51
C GLY A 197 21.38 -9.87 8.81
N ALA A 198 22.07 -10.06 9.93
CA ALA A 198 21.48 -9.95 11.26
C ALA A 198 20.91 -8.54 11.54
N GLU A 199 21.37 -7.51 10.82
CA GLU A 199 20.84 -6.14 10.96
C GLU A 199 19.33 -6.05 10.70
N VAL A 200 18.78 -6.84 9.77
CA VAL A 200 17.35 -6.77 9.44
C VAL A 200 16.46 -7.27 10.57
N LEU A 201 16.95 -8.21 11.37
CA LEU A 201 16.27 -8.72 12.56
C LEU A 201 16.33 -7.72 13.70
N GLN A 202 17.44 -6.99 13.83
CA GLN A 202 17.53 -5.89 14.79
C GLN A 202 16.55 -4.76 14.46
N ASP A 203 16.44 -4.38 13.17
CA ASP A 203 15.45 -3.40 12.71
C ASP A 203 14.01 -3.86 13.01
N PHE A 204 13.70 -5.12 12.74
CA PHE A 204 12.38 -5.67 13.03
C PHE A 204 12.09 -5.71 14.53
N CYS A 205 13.08 -6.07 15.34
CA CYS A 205 13.01 -5.98 16.81
C CYS A 205 12.69 -4.57 17.29
N GLN A 206 13.37 -3.54 16.75
CA GLN A 206 13.09 -2.14 17.07
C GLN A 206 11.68 -1.74 16.64
N PHE A 207 11.20 -2.25 15.51
CA PHE A 207 9.83 -2.05 15.07
C PHE A 207 8.82 -2.65 16.06
N LEU A 208 9.00 -3.90 16.51
CA LEU A 208 8.15 -4.52 17.53
C LEU A 208 8.15 -3.72 18.85
N ASP A 209 9.33 -3.31 19.30
CA ASP A 209 9.48 -2.49 20.51
C ASP A 209 8.74 -1.14 20.35
N SER A 210 8.81 -0.49 19.18
CA SER A 210 8.07 0.74 18.87
C SER A 210 6.54 0.58 18.90
N LYS A 211 6.05 -0.66 18.73
CA LYS A 211 4.64 -1.03 18.81
C LYS A 211 4.22 -1.56 20.18
N GLY A 212 5.14 -1.63 21.14
CA GLY A 212 4.88 -2.21 22.46
C GLY A 212 4.74 -3.74 22.46
N ALA A 213 5.19 -4.40 21.39
CA ALA A 213 5.16 -5.85 21.25
C ALA A 213 6.47 -6.46 21.78
N SER A 214 6.35 -7.41 22.71
CA SER A 214 7.53 -8.13 23.23
C SER A 214 8.05 -9.13 22.19
N LYS A 215 9.36 -9.16 21.97
CA LYS A 215 10.05 -10.20 21.18
C LYS A 215 9.75 -11.61 21.68
N SER A 216 9.52 -11.76 22.99
CA SER A 216 9.26 -13.06 23.61
C SER A 216 7.89 -13.66 23.28
N GLN A 217 7.00 -12.89 22.65
CA GLN A 217 5.71 -13.39 22.16
C GLN A 217 5.86 -14.18 20.85
N ILE A 218 7.00 -14.02 20.15
CA ILE A 218 7.27 -14.74 18.92
C ILE A 218 7.67 -16.17 19.30
N GLU A 219 6.83 -17.12 18.91
CA GLU A 219 6.93 -18.54 19.20
C GLU A 219 7.48 -19.34 18.01
N GLU A 220 7.31 -18.84 16.79
CA GLU A 220 7.79 -19.50 15.57
C GLU A 220 8.30 -18.49 14.54
N VAL A 221 9.44 -18.80 13.93
CA VAL A 221 9.99 -18.07 12.78
C VAL A 221 10.17 -19.04 11.61
N CYS A 222 9.43 -18.80 10.53
CA CYS A 222 9.60 -19.49 9.27
C CYS A 222 10.64 -18.74 8.41
N CYS A 223 11.72 -19.39 7.97
CA CYS A 223 12.76 -18.74 7.17
C CYS A 223 13.45 -19.71 6.19
N ASP A 224 14.30 -19.15 5.32
CA ASP A 224 15.31 -19.90 4.57
C ASP A 224 16.33 -20.57 5.52
N MET A 225 16.99 -21.63 5.03
CA MET A 225 18.11 -22.33 5.67
C MET A 225 19.43 -21.53 5.68
N SER A 226 19.39 -20.20 5.50
CA SER A 226 20.58 -19.35 5.55
C SER A 226 21.17 -19.33 6.97
N PRO A 227 22.47 -19.66 7.15
CA PRO A 227 23.12 -19.62 8.47
C PRO A 227 23.05 -18.24 9.15
N SER A 228 23.04 -17.15 8.37
CA SER A 228 22.94 -15.80 8.92
C SER A 228 21.56 -15.52 9.53
N PHE A 229 20.49 -16.06 8.93
CA PHE A 229 19.15 -15.95 9.50
C PHE A 229 18.99 -16.82 10.73
N ILE A 230 19.45 -18.06 10.69
CA ILE A 230 19.40 -18.96 11.85
C ILE A 230 20.07 -18.31 13.05
N SER A 231 21.33 -17.88 12.90
CA SER A 231 22.07 -17.22 13.99
C SER A 231 21.38 -15.93 14.47
N GLY A 232 20.85 -15.12 13.56
CA GLY A 232 20.16 -13.89 13.94
C GLY A 232 18.85 -14.16 14.69
N ILE A 233 18.11 -15.21 14.30
CA ILE A 233 16.85 -15.60 14.94
C ILE A 233 17.14 -16.13 16.34
N GLU A 234 18.12 -17.01 16.49
CA GLU A 234 18.52 -17.56 17.80
C GLU A 234 18.95 -16.45 18.78
N GLU A 235 19.62 -15.41 18.27
CA GLU A 235 20.04 -14.26 19.08
C GLU A 235 18.86 -13.36 19.50
N ASN A 236 17.94 -13.06 18.57
CA ASN A 236 16.87 -12.08 18.81
C ASN A 236 15.58 -12.68 19.37
N PHE A 237 15.30 -13.94 19.05
CA PHE A 237 14.08 -14.68 19.39
C PHE A 237 14.42 -16.05 20.01
N PRO A 238 15.09 -16.10 21.17
CA PRO A 238 15.62 -17.34 21.74
C PRO A 238 14.55 -18.37 22.17
N LYS A 239 13.28 -17.97 22.22
CA LYS A 239 12.14 -18.86 22.52
C LYS A 239 11.44 -19.38 21.27
N ALA A 240 11.74 -18.82 20.10
CA ALA A 240 11.05 -19.16 18.88
C ALA A 240 11.60 -20.45 18.28
N ALA A 241 10.71 -21.33 17.84
CA ALA A 241 11.06 -22.46 17.00
C ALA A 241 11.39 -21.97 15.59
N ILE A 242 12.49 -22.46 15.01
CA ILE A 242 12.83 -22.19 13.61
C ILE A 242 12.18 -23.26 12.74
N THR A 243 11.33 -22.82 11.81
CA THR A 243 10.73 -23.67 10.79
C THR A 243 11.35 -23.33 9.44
N PHE A 244 11.88 -24.32 8.73
CA PHE A 244 12.40 -24.08 7.38
C PHE A 244 11.28 -24.03 6.36
N ASP A 245 11.36 -23.03 5.48
CA ASP A 245 10.41 -22.87 4.39
C ASP A 245 10.40 -24.11 3.47
N LYS A 246 9.19 -24.64 3.24
CA LYS A 246 8.97 -25.86 2.46
C LYS A 246 9.46 -25.72 1.02
N PHE A 247 9.32 -24.55 0.40
CA PHE A 247 9.74 -24.35 -0.98
C PHE A 247 11.26 -24.46 -1.10
N HIS A 248 12.01 -23.86 -0.17
CA HIS A 248 13.48 -23.95 -0.14
C HIS A 248 13.96 -25.39 0.10
N VAL A 249 13.34 -26.11 1.04
CA VAL A 249 13.64 -27.53 1.28
C VAL A 249 13.38 -28.38 0.03
N MET A 250 12.20 -28.23 -0.58
CA MET A 250 11.85 -28.98 -1.80
C MET A 250 12.76 -28.62 -2.98
N LYS A 251 13.22 -27.38 -3.08
CA LYS A 251 14.19 -26.96 -4.09
C LYS A 251 15.52 -27.71 -3.93
N LEU A 252 16.07 -27.80 -2.71
CA LEU A 252 17.31 -28.56 -2.46
C LEU A 252 17.16 -30.04 -2.78
N VAL A 253 16.05 -30.67 -2.36
CA VAL A 253 15.78 -32.08 -2.67
C VAL A 253 15.74 -32.31 -4.19
N ASN A 254 15.05 -31.43 -4.91
CA ASN A 254 14.96 -31.48 -6.37
C ASN A 254 16.31 -31.26 -7.07
N GLU A 255 17.16 -30.38 -6.53
CA GLU A 255 18.51 -30.13 -7.04
C GLU A 255 19.43 -31.35 -6.81
N ALA A 256 19.39 -31.94 -5.62
CA ALA A 256 20.12 -33.17 -5.31
C ALA A 256 19.69 -34.33 -6.23
N LEU A 257 18.39 -34.48 -6.46
CA LEU A 257 17.85 -35.48 -7.38
C LEU A 257 18.32 -35.26 -8.83
N ASP A 258 18.33 -34.01 -9.32
CA ASP A 258 18.86 -33.70 -10.66
C ASP A 258 20.38 -33.91 -10.73
N GLN A 259 21.12 -33.68 -9.64
CA GLN A 259 22.56 -33.93 -9.58
C GLN A 259 22.87 -35.43 -9.72
N VAL A 260 22.19 -36.29 -8.94
CA VAL A 260 22.32 -37.76 -9.05
C VAL A 260 21.95 -38.22 -10.46
N ARG A 261 20.81 -37.75 -10.99
CA ARG A 261 20.39 -38.05 -12.36
C ARG A 261 21.46 -37.69 -13.40
N ARG A 262 22.13 -36.54 -13.25
CA ARG A 262 23.21 -36.11 -14.16
C ARG A 262 24.45 -37.00 -14.05
N GLN A 263 24.79 -37.46 -12.83
CA GLN A 263 25.91 -38.36 -12.60
C GLN A 263 25.64 -39.73 -13.24
N GLU A 264 24.46 -40.31 -12.99
CA GLU A 264 24.06 -41.61 -13.53
C GLU A 264 23.81 -41.58 -15.04
N GLN A 265 23.51 -40.42 -15.62
CA GLN A 265 23.34 -40.29 -17.08
C GLN A 265 24.58 -40.76 -17.88
N ALA A 266 25.77 -40.74 -17.29
CA ALA A 266 26.99 -41.22 -17.93
C ALA A 266 26.98 -42.74 -18.19
N THR A 267 26.37 -43.50 -17.28
CA THR A 267 26.28 -44.98 -17.36
C THR A 267 24.90 -45.44 -17.86
N GLN A 268 23.86 -44.62 -17.68
CA GLN A 268 22.50 -44.90 -18.10
C GLN A 268 21.96 -43.80 -19.05
N PRO A 269 22.14 -43.94 -20.38
CA PRO A 269 21.71 -42.95 -21.37
C PRO A 269 20.21 -42.63 -21.35
N ASP A 270 19.37 -43.56 -20.89
CA ASP A 270 17.91 -43.41 -20.81
C ASP A 270 17.47 -42.31 -19.83
N LEU A 271 18.35 -41.90 -18.90
CA LEU A 271 18.15 -40.75 -18.02
C LEU A 271 18.28 -39.41 -18.73
N LYS A 272 18.69 -39.37 -20.00
CA LYS A 272 18.69 -38.14 -20.80
C LYS A 272 17.26 -37.64 -21.02
N ASN A 273 17.08 -36.33 -20.89
CA ASN A 273 15.77 -35.68 -21.01
C ASN A 273 14.69 -36.29 -20.09
N SER A 274 15.07 -36.75 -18.89
CA SER A 274 14.14 -37.30 -17.89
C SER A 274 13.90 -36.37 -16.69
N ARG A 275 14.63 -35.24 -16.56
CA ARG A 275 14.56 -34.30 -15.41
C ARG A 275 13.14 -34.06 -14.89
N TYR A 276 12.23 -33.60 -15.77
CA TYR A 276 10.86 -33.26 -15.37
C TYR A 276 9.97 -34.45 -14.99
N LEU A 277 10.40 -35.70 -15.23
CA LEU A 277 9.71 -36.89 -14.72
C LEU A 277 9.89 -37.01 -13.22
N TRP A 278 11.08 -36.66 -12.72
CA TRP A 278 11.47 -36.81 -11.32
C TRP A 278 11.02 -35.64 -10.43
N LEU A 279 10.69 -34.50 -11.05
CA LEU A 279 10.29 -33.26 -10.35
C LEU A 279 8.77 -33.09 -10.22
N LYS A 280 7.99 -34.10 -10.62
CA LYS A 280 6.52 -34.08 -10.56
C LYS A 280 6.03 -35.21 -9.66
N ASN A 281 4.94 -34.98 -8.95
CA ASN A 281 4.20 -36.07 -8.30
C ASN A 281 3.73 -37.07 -9.36
N GLU A 282 3.71 -38.36 -9.02
CA GLU A 282 3.32 -39.44 -9.94
C GLU A 282 1.90 -39.23 -10.52
N GLU A 283 0.98 -38.71 -9.72
CA GLU A 283 -0.39 -38.34 -10.10
C GLU A 283 -0.46 -37.25 -11.19
N ASN A 284 0.57 -36.41 -11.30
CA ASN A 284 0.66 -35.28 -12.23
C ASN A 284 1.46 -35.61 -13.50
N LEU A 285 1.85 -36.88 -13.68
CA LEU A 285 2.53 -37.34 -14.88
C LEU A 285 1.52 -37.55 -16.01
N THR A 286 1.84 -37.04 -17.20
CA THR A 286 1.09 -37.42 -18.41
C THR A 286 1.29 -38.91 -18.72
N LYS A 287 0.36 -39.54 -19.46
CA LYS A 287 0.47 -40.98 -19.84
C LYS A 287 1.84 -41.34 -20.44
N LYS A 288 2.41 -40.47 -21.29
CA LYS A 288 3.73 -40.64 -21.89
C LYS A 288 4.86 -40.56 -20.85
N GLN A 289 4.74 -39.64 -19.90
CA GLN A 289 5.70 -39.49 -18.81
C GLN A 289 5.65 -40.66 -17.83
N ALA A 290 4.45 -41.12 -17.45
CA ALA A 290 4.27 -42.28 -16.59
C ALA A 290 4.86 -43.55 -17.22
N SER A 291 4.58 -43.82 -18.50
CA SER A 291 5.18 -44.97 -19.21
C SER A 291 6.71 -44.91 -19.27
N LYS A 292 7.28 -43.71 -19.52
CA LYS A 292 8.74 -43.53 -19.48
C LYS A 292 9.31 -43.70 -18.07
N PHE A 293 8.60 -43.22 -17.05
CA PHE A 293 8.99 -43.33 -15.65
C PHE A 293 9.00 -44.79 -15.17
N THR A 294 7.98 -45.59 -15.51
CA THR A 294 7.96 -47.03 -15.20
C THR A 294 9.15 -47.78 -15.80
N LYS A 295 9.55 -47.44 -17.04
CA LYS A 295 10.72 -48.05 -17.69
C LYS A 295 12.05 -47.72 -17.00
N LEU A 296 12.11 -46.61 -16.27
CA LEU A 296 13.31 -46.13 -15.58
C LEU A 296 13.39 -46.58 -14.11
N LYS A 297 12.33 -47.20 -13.56
CA LYS A 297 12.29 -47.73 -12.18
C LYS A 297 12.83 -49.17 -12.06
N VAL A 298 13.16 -49.81 -13.18
CA VAL A 298 13.65 -51.20 -13.29
C VAL A 298 15.16 -51.21 -13.34
#